data_AF-A0A452T7E7-F1
#
_entry.id   AF-A0A452T7E7-F1
#
_cell.length_a   1.000
_cell.length_b   1.000
_cell.length_c   1.000
_cell.angle_alpha   90.00
_cell.angle_beta   90.00
_cell.angle_gamma   90.00
#
_symmetry.space_group_name_H-M   'P 1'
#
loop_
_entity.id
_entity.type
_entity.pdbx_description
1 polymer ?
#
loop_
_entity_poly.entity_id
_entity_poly.type
_entity_poly.pdbx_seq_one_letter_code
_entity_poly.pdbx_strand_id
1 'polypeptide(L)'
;KGSRVGDNPETTFEVYVEVAYPRTGSTLSGICMFDYDTFLQTLTKFCFPFYVDSLTVSQVGQNFTFVLTDIDSKQRFGFCRLSSGAKSCFCILR
;
A
#
# COMPACT_ATOMS: atom_id res chain seq x y z
N LYS A 1 -19.43 11.80 -20.07
CA LYS A 1 -18.36 10.82 -20.35
C LYS A 1 -17.06 11.45 -19.87
N GLY A 2 -16.49 11.01 -18.75
CA GLY A 2 -15.27 11.60 -18.19
C GLY A 2 -14.45 10.51 -17.53
N SER A 3 -13.22 10.32 -18.01
CA SER A 3 -12.26 9.43 -17.36
C SER A 3 -11.78 10.06 -16.07
N ARG A 4 -11.58 9.24 -15.03
CA ARG A 4 -10.94 9.67 -13.77
C ARG A 4 -9.47 9.24 -13.70
N VAL A 5 -8.98 8.56 -14.73
CA VAL A 5 -7.56 8.19 -14.87
C VAL A 5 -6.80 9.40 -15.38
N GLY A 6 -5.62 9.66 -14.82
CA GLY A 6 -4.74 10.72 -15.32
C GLY A 6 -4.33 10.45 -16.78
N ASP A 7 -4.55 11.43 -17.65
CA ASP A 7 -4.06 11.36 -19.04
C ASP A 7 -2.55 11.62 -19.06
N ASN A 8 -1.81 10.71 -19.71
CA ASN A 8 -0.37 10.82 -19.99
C ASN A 8 0.54 10.94 -18.74
N PRO A 9 0.72 9.86 -17.95
CA PRO A 9 1.60 9.88 -16.79
C PRO A 9 3.07 10.12 -17.19
N GLU A 10 3.79 10.96 -16.44
CA GLU A 10 5.21 11.27 -16.70
C GLU A 10 6.14 10.08 -16.41
N THR A 11 5.74 9.19 -15.50
CA THR A 11 6.53 8.03 -15.08
C THR A 11 5.72 6.72 -15.14
N THR A 12 6.43 5.59 -15.24
CA THR A 12 5.83 4.26 -15.25
C THR A 12 5.29 3.84 -13.88
N PHE A 13 5.71 4.50 -12.80
CA PHE A 13 5.14 4.40 -11.46
C PHE A 13 5.70 5.56 -10.63
N GLU A 14 4.92 6.05 -9.67
CA GLU A 14 5.36 7.14 -8.79
C GLU A 14 6.27 6.61 -7.69
N VAL A 15 5.85 5.52 -7.05
CA VAL A 15 6.49 4.99 -5.84
C VAL A 15 6.38 3.46 -5.81
N TYR A 16 7.45 2.81 -5.36
CA TYR A 16 7.46 1.42 -4.92
C TYR A 16 7.77 1.38 -3.42
N VAL A 17 6.98 0.63 -2.66
CA VAL A 17 7.21 0.40 -1.22
C VAL A 17 7.13 -1.08 -0.88
N GLU A 18 8.00 -1.48 0.04
CA GLU A 18 7.89 -2.75 0.75
C GLU A 18 7.62 -2.45 2.22
N VAL A 19 6.52 -2.97 2.75
CA VAL A 19 6.07 -2.72 4.11
C VAL A 19 6.04 -4.03 4.86
N ALA A 20 6.83 -4.16 5.93
CA ALA A 20 6.83 -5.33 6.80
C ALA A 20 6.06 -5.06 8.10
N TYR A 21 5.32 -6.06 8.59
CA TYR A 21 4.61 -5.94 9.86
C TYR A 21 5.54 -6.30 11.04
N PRO A 22 5.70 -5.44 12.06
CA PRO A 22 6.54 -5.75 13.21
C PRO A 22 5.87 -6.79 14.11
N ARG A 23 6.52 -7.93 14.28
CA ARG A 23 6.02 -9.01 15.13
C ARG A 23 6.40 -8.72 16.59
N THR A 24 5.44 -8.15 17.33
CA THR A 24 5.37 -8.03 18.81
C THR A 24 6.69 -7.88 19.57
N GLY A 25 6.96 -6.65 20.06
CA GLY A 25 7.84 -6.41 21.20
C GLY A 25 9.12 -5.63 20.93
N SER A 26 9.49 -5.42 19.67
CA SER A 26 10.59 -4.54 19.31
C SER A 26 10.15 -3.61 18.18
N THR A 27 10.48 -2.33 18.36
CA THR A 27 10.44 -1.22 17.40
C THR A 27 10.39 -1.69 15.96
N LEU A 28 9.39 -1.21 15.20
CA LEU A 28 9.23 -1.31 13.73
C LEU A 28 10.57 -1.53 13.01
N SER A 29 11.00 -2.79 12.91
CA SER A 29 12.28 -3.18 12.33
C SER A 29 11.97 -3.94 11.06
N GLY A 30 11.78 -3.15 10.00
CA GLY A 30 11.52 -3.62 8.66
C GLY A 30 11.63 -2.44 7.72
N ILE A 31 12.87 -1.94 7.57
CA ILE A 31 13.31 -0.93 6.60
C ILE A 31 12.19 0.08 6.25
N CYS A 32 11.87 0.96 7.21
CA CYS A 32 11.33 2.27 6.85
C CYS A 32 12.49 3.08 6.27
N MET A 33 12.76 2.94 4.98
CA MET A 33 13.33 4.08 4.28
C MET A 33 12.23 5.15 4.30
N PHE A 34 12.45 6.18 5.12
CA PHE A 34 11.70 7.44 5.22
C PHE A 34 10.53 7.46 6.21
N ASP A 35 10.93 7.63 7.47
CA ASP A 35 10.23 8.44 8.46
C ASP A 35 9.88 9.83 7.86
N TYR A 36 8.70 10.36 8.19
CA TYR A 36 8.17 11.73 7.94
C TYR A 36 7.40 12.11 6.66
N ASP A 37 7.13 11.23 5.69
CA ASP A 37 6.17 11.60 4.63
C ASP A 37 4.75 11.13 4.96
N THR A 38 3.81 12.06 5.15
CA THR A 38 2.38 11.78 5.37
C THR A 38 1.78 10.87 4.31
N PHE A 39 2.33 10.92 3.10
CA PHE A 39 1.96 10.05 2.00
C PHE A 39 2.38 8.59 2.25
N LEU A 40 3.61 8.36 2.70
CA LEU A 40 4.11 7.02 3.04
C LEU A 40 3.35 6.42 4.23
N GLN A 41 2.97 7.23 5.23
CA GLN A 41 2.08 6.75 6.31
C GLN A 41 0.70 6.33 5.80
N THR A 42 0.19 7.02 4.78
CA THR A 42 -1.09 6.66 4.17
C THR A 42 -0.95 5.34 3.41
N LEU A 43 0.10 5.18 2.60
CA LEU A 43 0.38 3.95 1.85
C LEU A 43 0.56 2.73 2.75
N THR A 44 1.26 2.86 3.88
CA THR A 44 1.45 1.75 4.82
C THR A 44 0.13 1.27 5.44
N LYS A 45 -0.80 2.19 5.74
CA LYS A 45 -2.16 1.82 6.20
C LYS A 45 -2.95 1.08 5.12
N PHE A 46 -2.83 1.49 3.86
CA PHE A 46 -3.48 0.80 2.73
C PHE A 46 -2.85 -0.56 2.40
N CYS A 47 -1.58 -0.80 2.75
CA CYS A 47 -0.92 -2.10 2.58
C CYS A 47 -1.47 -3.18 3.54
N PHE A 48 -2.03 -2.78 4.68
CA PHE A 48 -2.64 -3.68 5.66
C PHE A 48 -4.05 -3.17 6.04
N PRO A 49 -5.03 -3.25 5.13
CA PRO A 49 -6.38 -2.70 5.35
C PRO A 49 -7.25 -3.63 6.23
N PHE A 50 -6.64 -4.33 7.20
CA PHE A 50 -7.28 -5.29 8.09
C PHE A 50 -6.55 -5.33 9.44
N TYR A 51 -7.26 -5.80 10.47
CA TYR A 51 -6.65 -6.09 11.76
C TYR A 51 -5.78 -7.34 11.64
N VAL A 52 -4.47 -7.21 11.90
CA VAL A 52 -3.48 -8.28 11.71
C VAL A 52 -3.68 -9.46 12.67
N ASP A 53 -4.37 -9.23 13.80
CA ASP A 53 -4.78 -10.29 14.74
C ASP A 53 -5.98 -11.12 14.24
N SER A 54 -6.54 -10.78 13.09
CA SER A 54 -7.64 -11.53 12.49
C SER A 54 -7.12 -12.85 11.94
N LEU A 55 -7.60 -13.96 12.48
CA LEU A 55 -7.33 -15.35 12.06
C LEU A 55 -7.62 -15.64 10.56
N THR A 56 -8.18 -14.67 9.84
CA THR A 56 -8.55 -14.71 8.42
C THR A 56 -7.47 -14.16 7.48
N VAL A 57 -6.32 -13.70 8.01
CA VAL A 57 -5.20 -13.18 7.19
C VAL A 57 -4.73 -14.17 6.11
N SER A 58 -4.86 -15.47 6.35
CA SER A 58 -4.57 -16.54 5.38
C SER A 58 -5.58 -16.68 4.24
N GLN A 59 -6.76 -16.06 4.35
CA GLN A 59 -7.83 -16.07 3.34
C GLN A 59 -7.89 -14.77 2.51
N VAL A 60 -7.07 -13.76 2.83
CA VAL A 60 -7.01 -12.53 2.06
C VAL A 60 -6.34 -12.82 0.72
N GLY A 61 -6.96 -12.37 -0.38
CA GLY A 61 -6.35 -12.44 -1.70
C GLY A 61 -4.96 -11.82 -1.67
N GLN A 62 -3.95 -12.56 -2.12
CA GLN A 62 -2.55 -12.09 -2.08
C GLN A 62 -2.35 -10.83 -2.91
N ASN A 63 -3.19 -10.58 -3.91
CA ASN A 63 -3.14 -9.38 -4.72
C ASN A 63 -4.41 -8.56 -4.49
N PHE A 64 -4.23 -7.26 -4.29
CA PHE A 64 -5.34 -6.32 -4.21
C PHE A 64 -4.92 -4.97 -4.79
N THR A 65 -5.89 -4.10 -5.01
CA THR A 65 -5.64 -2.75 -5.53
C THR A 65 -6.47 -1.76 -4.75
N PHE A 66 -5.82 -0.78 -4.12
CA PHE A 66 -6.51 0.38 -3.55
C PHE A 66 -6.46 1.55 -4.52
N VAL A 67 -7.37 2.51 -4.32
CA VAL A 67 -7.45 3.72 -5.14
C VAL A 67 -7.33 4.94 -4.25
N LEU A 68 -6.33 5.79 -4.50
CA LEU A 68 -6.25 7.12 -3.91
C LEU A 68 -6.93 8.09 -4.88
N THR A 69 -7.80 8.94 -4.34
CA THR A 69 -8.44 9.99 -5.13
C THR A 69 -7.83 11.31 -4.74
N ASP A 70 -7.29 12.04 -5.71
CA ASP A 70 -6.73 13.37 -5.51
C ASP A 70 -7.83 14.44 -5.47
N ILE A 71 -7.48 15.69 -5.14
CA ILE A 71 -8.38 16.84 -5.05
C ILE A 71 -9.13 17.10 -6.37
N ASP A 72 -8.51 16.82 -7.51
CA ASP A 72 -9.11 16.91 -8.85
C ASP A 72 -10.02 15.72 -9.20
N SER A 73 -10.31 14.84 -8.24
CA SER A 73 -11.04 13.58 -8.45
C SER A 73 -10.37 12.59 -9.41
N LYS A 74 -9.07 12.75 -9.63
CA LYS A 74 -8.23 11.80 -10.37
C LYS A 74 -7.86 10.62 -9.48
N GLN A 75 -7.83 9.44 -10.06
CA GLN A 75 -7.57 8.18 -9.37
C GLN A 75 -6.13 7.72 -9.60
N ARG A 76 -5.44 7.42 -8.50
CA ARG A 76 -4.16 6.72 -8.47
C ARG A 76 -4.36 5.31 -7.94
N PHE A 77 -3.72 4.33 -8.56
CA PHE A 77 -3.91 2.91 -8.27
C PHE A 77 -2.70 2.37 -7.52
N GLY A 78 -2.94 1.85 -6.32
CA GLY A 78 -1.95 1.16 -5.51
C GLY A 78 -2.08 -0.35 -5.70
N PHE A 79 -1.20 -0.94 -6.49
CA PHE A 79 -1.17 -2.38 -6.75
C PHE A 79 -0.37 -3.08 -5.67
N CYS A 80 -1.05 -3.85 -4.84
CA CYS A 80 -0.44 -4.50 -3.68
C CYS A 80 -0.36 -6.01 -3.86
N ARG A 81 0.75 -6.57 -3.37
CA ARG A 81 0.94 -8.00 -3.16
C ARG A 81 1.31 -8.26 -1.70
N LEU A 82 0.41 -8.91 -0.99
CA LEU A 82 0.57 -9.36 0.38
C LEU A 82 1.25 -10.75 0.40
N SER A 83 2.25 -10.91 1.26
CA SER A 83 2.87 -12.22 1.49
C SER A 83 1.96 -13.13 2.32
N SER A 84 2.19 -14.44 2.21
CA SER A 84 1.43 -15.43 2.98
C SER A 84 1.53 -15.14 4.48
N GLY A 85 0.37 -15.01 5.13
CA GLY A 85 0.29 -14.66 6.56
C GLY A 85 0.49 -13.17 6.88
N ALA A 86 0.34 -12.27 5.89
CA ALA A 86 0.46 -10.81 6.03
C ALA A 86 1.71 -10.33 6.79
N LYS A 87 2.86 -10.96 6.53
CA LYS A 87 4.13 -10.55 7.15
C LYS A 87 4.74 -9.34 6.45
N SER A 88 4.47 -9.21 5.16
CA SER A 88 4.95 -8.13 4.31
C SER A 88 3.98 -7.84 3.17
N CYS A 89 4.02 -6.61 2.67
CA CYS A 89 3.24 -6.15 1.53
C CYS A 89 4.14 -5.36 0.58
N PHE A 90 4.12 -5.71 -0.70
CA PHE A 90 4.78 -4.97 -1.76
C PHE A 90 3.74 -4.13 -2.49
N CYS A 91 3.96 -2.83 -2.64
CA CYS A 91 3.02 -1.94 -3.31
C CYS A 91 3.71 -1.06 -4.36
N ILE A 92 3.09 -0.97 -5.54
CA ILE A 92 3.44 0.01 -6.57
C ILE A 92 2.29 1.00 -6.69
N LEU A 93 2.57 2.30 -6.58
CA LEU A 93 1.59 3.35 -6.81
C LEU A 93 1.77 3.97 -8.20
N ARG A 94 0.65 4.14 -8.89
CA ARG A 94 0.53 4.56 -10.29
C ARG A 94 -0.56 5.60 -10.48
#